data_AF-A0A6A5VEV3-F1
#
_entry.id   AF-A0A6A5VEV3-F1
#
_cell.length_a   1.000
_cell.length_b   1.000
_cell.length_c   1.000
_cell.angle_alpha   90.00
_cell.angle_beta   90.00
_cell.angle_gamma   90.00
#
_symmetry.space_group_name_H-M   'P 1'
#
loop_
_entity.id
_entity.type
_entity.pdbx_description
1 polymer ?
#
loop_
_entity_poly.entity_id
_entity_poly.type
_entity_poly.pdbx_seq_one_letter_code
_entity_poly.pdbx_strand_id
1 'polypeptide(L)' 'HKILIGIYLPYSTHTLQPLNIVIFKPLSIAYLKKLGERLFKHKGLVLVKKPDFFSLF' A
#
# COMPACT_ATOMS: atom_id res chain seq x y z
N HIS A 1 -2.96 19.86 26.43
CA HIS A 1 -2.71 18.77 25.47
C HIS A 1 -1.38 18.10 25.82
N LYS A 2 -1.35 16.78 26.01
CA LYS A 2 -0.11 16.00 26.18
C LYS A 2 0.00 15.04 25.00
N ILE A 3 1.15 15.04 24.33
CA ILE A 3 1.44 14.14 23.21
C ILE A 3 2.18 12.93 23.78
N LEU A 4 1.67 11.73 23.51
CA LEU A 4 2.34 10.48 23.85
C LEU A 4 3.20 10.03 22.68
N ILE A 5 4.46 9.67 22.96
CA ILE A 5 5.43 9.23 21.96
C ILE A 5 5.60 7.72 22.11
N GLY A 6 5.31 6.97 21.04
CA GLY A 6 5.62 5.54 20.95
C GLY A 6 7.06 5.35 20.47
N ILE A 7 7.89 4.66 21.27
CA ILE A 7 9.24 4.28 20.88
C ILE A 7 9.18 2.88 20.26
N TYR A 8 9.57 2.76 18.99
CA TYR A 8 9.61 1.50 18.27
C TYR A 8 11.05 1.05 18.05
N LEU A 9 11.28 -0.26 18.04
CA LEU A 9 12.55 -0.85 17.66
C LEU A 9 12.89 -0.48 16.21
N PRO A 10 14.18 -0.28 15.86
CA PRO A 10 14.61 0.21 14.55
C PRO A 10 14.14 -0.64 13.35
N TYR A 11 13.88 -1.93 13.57
CA TYR A 11 13.40 -2.86 12.54
C TYR A 11 11.89 -3.17 12.60
N SER A 12 11.16 -2.52 13.51
CA SER A 12 9.74 -2.82 13.76
C SER A 12 8.77 -1.82 13.13
N THR A 13 9.31 -0.90 12.35
CA THR A 13 8.56 0.02 11.48
C THR A 13 7.57 -0.70 10.59
N HIS A 14 7.95 -1.86 10.04
CA HIS A 14 7.10 -2.59 9.10
C HIS A 14 5.96 -3.37 9.76
N THR A 15 6.06 -3.68 11.06
CA THR A 15 5.16 -4.63 11.75
C THR A 15 4.50 -4.10 13.01
N LEU A 16 5.00 -3.02 13.62
CA LEU A 16 4.46 -2.45 14.86
C LEU A 16 3.93 -1.02 14.70
N GLN A 17 4.27 -0.32 13.61
CA GLN A 17 3.69 1.00 13.37
C GLN A 17 2.23 0.87 12.91
N PRO A 18 1.26 1.44 13.66
CA PRO A 18 -0.15 1.32 13.35
C PRO A 18 -0.48 1.79 11.94
N LEU A 19 0.15 2.87 11.49
CA LEU A 19 0.01 3.42 10.15
C LEU A 19 0.37 2.40 9.06
N ASN A 20 1.48 1.68 9.22
CA ASN A 20 1.93 0.73 8.21
C ASN A 20 1.04 -0.52 8.16
N ILE A 21 0.60 -1.01 9.32
CA ILE A 21 -0.22 -2.23 9.43
C ILE A 21 -1.66 -1.97 8.99
N VAL A 22 -2.24 -0.85 9.44
CA VAL A 22 -3.68 -0.59 9.32
C VAL A 22 -4.00 0.13 8.02
N ILE A 23 -3.11 0.98 7.50
CA ILE A 23 -3.38 1.79 6.31
C ILE A 23 -2.58 1.26 5.12
N PHE A 24 -1.24 1.24 5.19
CA PHE A 24 -0.44 0.91 4.01
C PHE A 24 -0.52 -0.56 3.57
N LYS A 25 -0.61 -1.50 4.51
CA LYS A 25 -0.73 -2.93 4.19
C LYS A 25 -2.03 -3.27 3.44
N PRO A 26 -3.25 -2.93 3.91
CA PRO A 26 -4.47 -3.20 3.15
C PRO A 26 -4.54 -2.37 1.85
N LEU A 27 -3.99 -1.15 1.83
CA LEU A 27 -3.89 -0.34 0.62
C LEU A 27 -3.06 -1.03 -0.47
N SER A 28 -1.90 -1.59 -0.09
CA SER A 28 -1.04 -2.35 -1.00
C SER A 28 -1.73 -3.58 -1.56
N ILE A 29 -2.47 -4.31 -0.72
CA ILE A 29 -3.24 -5.50 -1.12
C ILE A 29 -4.35 -5.12 -2.11
N ALA A 30 -5.13 -4.07 -1.81
CA ALA A 30 -6.20 -3.60 -2.67
C ALA A 30 -5.67 -3.13 -4.03
N TYR A 31 -4.55 -2.39 -4.02
CA TYR A 31 -3.85 -1.97 -5.22
C TYR A 31 -3.40 -3.16 -6.07
N LEU A 32 -2.74 -4.16 -5.45
CA LEU A 32 -2.26 -5.35 -6.14
C LEU A 32 -3.40 -6.13 -6.79
N LYS A 33 -4.55 -6.23 -6.11
CA LYS A 33 -5.75 -6.88 -6.65
C LYS A 33 -6.25 -6.16 -7.90
N LYS A 34 -6.43 -4.83 -7.85
CA LYS A 34 -6.92 -4.04 -8.99
C LYS A 34 -5.91 -4.02 -10.15
N LEU A 35 -4.63 -4.04 -9.83
CA LEU A 35 -3.56 -4.21 -10.80
C LEU A 35 -3.65 -5.56 -11.52
N GLY A 36 -3.83 -6.65 -10.77
CA GLY A 36 -4.03 -7.98 -11.33
C GLY A 36 -5.26 -8.06 -12.24
N GLU A 37 -6.39 -7.47 -11.82
CA GLU A 37 -7.60 -7.39 -12.63
C GLU A 37 -7.38 -6.61 -13.94
N ARG A 38 -6.67 -5.47 -13.89
CA ARG A 38 -6.33 -4.67 -15.08
C ARG A 38 -5.39 -5.43 -16.01
N LEU A 39 -4.38 -6.11 -15.45
CA LEU A 39 -3.42 -6.90 -16.21
C LEU A 39 -4.11 -8.07 -16.93
N PHE A 40 -5.04 -8.75 -16.25
CA PHE A 40 -5.86 -9.80 -16.83
C PHE A 40 -6.79 -9.26 -17.94
N LYS A 41 -7.51 -8.16 -17.68
CA LYS A 41 -8.41 -7.51 -18.66
C LYS A 41 -7.68 -7.08 -19.93
N HIS A 42 -6.46 -6.56 -19.80
CA HIS A 42 -5.66 -6.06 -20.92
C HIS A 42 -4.64 -7.08 -21.46
N LYS A 43 -4.66 -8.34 -20.99
CA LYS A 43 -3.68 -9.39 -21.36
C LYS A 43 -2.21 -8.94 -21.23
N GLY A 44 -1.92 -8.07 -20.26
CA GLY A 44 -0.58 -7.50 -20.07
C GLY A 44 -0.11 -6.51 -21.16
N LEU A 45 -0.99 -6.08 -22.07
CA LEU A 45 -0.64 -5.16 -23.17
C LEU A 45 -0.66 -3.69 -22.75
N VAL A 46 -1.20 -3.38 -21.57
CA VAL A 46 -1.24 -2.01 -21.04
C VAL A 46 -0.09 -1.79 -20.07
N LEU A 47 0.78 -0.84 -20.41
CA LEU A 47 1.88 -0.41 -19.58
C LEU A 47 1.34 0.27 -18.32
N VAL A 48 1.61 -0.33 -17.17
CA VAL A 48 1.30 0.26 -15.86
C VAL A 48 2.52 1.04 -15.40
N LYS A 49 2.36 2.36 -15.18
CA LYS A 49 3.41 3.22 -14.63
C LYS A 49 3.09 3.56 -13.17
N LYS A 50 4.11 3.92 -12.38
CA LYS A 50 3.91 4.42 -11.00
C LYS A 50 2.80 5.48 -10.83
N PRO A 51 2.62 6.49 -11.74
CA PRO A 51 1.51 7.44 -11.61
C PRO A 51 0.11 6.83 -11.77
N ASP A 52 -0.03 5.68 -12.44
CA ASP A 52 -1.32 4.96 -12.52
C ASP A 52 -1.81 4.49 -11.15
N PHE A 53 -0.96 4.54 -10.11
CA PHE A 53 -1.32 4.22 -8.74
C PHE A 53 -2.58 4.97 -8.28
N PHE A 54 -2.63 6.29 -8.48
CA PHE A 54 -3.76 7.10 -8.04
C PHE A 54 -5.03 6.85 -8.86
N SER A 55 -4.90 6.54 -10.17
CA SER A 55 -6.04 6.19 -11.01
C SER A 55 -6.65 4.82 -10.65
N LEU A 56 -5.92 3.99 -9.91
CA LEU A 56 -6.37 2.72 -9.38
C LEU A 56 -7.04 2.84 -8.01
N PHE A 57 -7.17 4.05 -7.44
CA PHE A 57 -8.05 4.31 -6.29
C PHE A 57 -9.26 5.13 -6.72
#